data_AF-A0A975DSK5-F1
#
_entry.id   AF-A0A975DSK5-F1
#
_cell.length_a   1.000
_cell.length_b   1.000
_cell.length_c   1.000
_cell.angle_alpha   90.00
_cell.angle_beta   90.00
_cell.angle_gamma   90.00
#
_symmetry.space_group_name_H-M   'P 1'
#
loop_
_entity.id
_entity.type
_entity.pdbx_description
1 polymer ?
#
loop_
_entity_poly.entity_id
_entity_poly.type
_entity_poly.pdbx_seq_one_letter_code
_entity_poly.pdbx_strand_id
1 'polypeptide(L)' 'MADHGSVEYATAAGNDYAEHQRTYALFTGLAKWGTVGVAVLMVLMWIFLL' A
#
# COMPACT_ATOMS: atom_id res chain seq x y z
N MET A 1 40.38 -2.35 23.75
CA MET A 1 39.91 -1.64 22.54
C MET A 1 38.74 -2.45 22.01
N ALA A 2 37.55 -1.86 21.96
CA ALA A 2 36.38 -2.54 21.40
C ALA A 2 36.61 -2.66 19.89
N ASP A 3 36.49 -3.87 19.37
CA ASP A 3 36.63 -4.18 17.95
C ASP A 3 35.50 -3.47 17.20
N HIS A 4 35.82 -2.35 16.57
CA HIS A 4 34.85 -1.59 15.78
C HIS A 4 34.74 -2.29 14.43
N GLY A 5 33.76 -3.20 14.33
CA GLY A 5 33.47 -3.94 13.10
C GLY A 5 33.37 -3.00 11.91
N SER A 6 34.03 -3.37 10.80
CA SER A 6 34.07 -2.61 9.56
C SER A 6 32.65 -2.28 9.08
N VAL A 7 32.42 -1.02 8.70
CA VAL A 7 31.18 -0.59 8.06
C VAL A 7 31.10 -1.24 6.68
N GLU A 8 30.30 -2.31 6.55
CA GLU A 8 29.97 -2.89 5.26
C GLU A 8 29.00 -1.97 4.52
N TYR A 9 29.49 -1.31 3.48
CA TYR A 9 28.63 -0.62 2.51
C TYR A 9 28.06 -1.66 1.56
N ALA A 10 26.91 -2.24 1.94
CA ALA A 10 26.11 -3.05 1.03
C ALA A 10 25.25 -2.14 0.14
N THR A 11 25.49 -2.15 -1.17
CA THR A 11 24.49 -1.63 -2.12
C THR A 11 23.29 -2.55 -2.06
N ALA A 12 22.13 -2.06 -1.62
CA ALA A 12 20.90 -2.86 -1.63
C ALA A 12 20.72 -3.44 -3.03
N ALA A 13 20.62 -4.78 -3.14
CA ALA A 13 20.28 -5.44 -4.39
C ALA A 13 19.03 -4.75 -4.93
N GLY A 14 19.14 -4.15 -6.12
CA GLY A 14 18.28 -3.06 -6.58
C GLY A 14 16.78 -3.28 -6.35
N ASN A 15 16.06 -2.16 -6.21
CA ASN A 15 14.61 -2.13 -5.99
C ASN A 15 13.88 -3.15 -6.88
N ASP A 16 13.21 -4.14 -6.27
CA ASP A 16 12.30 -5.04 -6.98
C ASP A 16 11.07 -4.23 -7.44
N TYR A 17 11.24 -3.61 -8.61
CA TYR A 17 10.25 -2.73 -9.20
C TYR A 17 9.00 -3.48 -9.67
N ALA A 18 9.11 -4.79 -9.93
CA ALA A 18 7.97 -5.62 -10.30
C ALA A 18 7.05 -5.81 -9.09
N GLU A 19 7.59 -6.14 -7.93
CA GLU A 19 6.80 -6.32 -6.71
C GLU A 19 6.19 -4.98 -6.21
N HIS A 20 6.92 -3.87 -6.37
CA HIS A 20 6.39 -2.53 -6.06
C HIS A 20 5.17 -2.17 -6.92
N GLN A 21 5.24 -2.39 -8.23
CA GLN A 21 4.11 -2.12 -9.13
C GLN A 21 2.91 -2.99 -8.79
N ARG A 22 3.14 -4.28 -8.49
CA ARG A 22 2.07 -5.21 -8.11
C ARG A 22 1.36 -4.75 -6.83
N THR A 23 2.12 -4.38 -5.81
CA THR A 23 1.57 -3.88 -4.54
C THR A 23 0.82 -2.57 -4.74
N TYR A 24 1.37 -1.66 -5.54
CA TYR A 24 0.71 -0.39 -5.86
C TYR A 24 -0.61 -0.58 -6.62
N ALA A 25 -0.65 -1.49 -7.59
CA ALA A 25 -1.86 -1.83 -8.33
C ALA A 25 -2.94 -2.43 -7.41
N LEU A 26 -2.55 -3.30 -6.48
CA LEU A 26 -3.44 -3.86 -5.47
C LEU A 26 -3.98 -2.77 -4.53
N PHE A 27 -3.10 -1.92 -4.00
CA PHE A 27 -3.47 -0.83 -3.09
C PHE A 27 -4.45 0.14 -3.76
N THR A 28 -4.13 0.61 -4.96
CA THR A 28 -4.98 1.56 -5.70
C THR A 28 -6.32 0.94 -6.10
N GLY A 29 -6.33 -0.34 -6.48
CA GLY A 29 -7.56 -1.10 -6.73
C GLY A 29 -8.45 -1.18 -5.50
N LEU A 30 -7.88 -1.56 -4.35
CA LEU A 30 -8.58 -1.65 -3.07
C LEU A 30 -9.13 -0.28 -2.64
N ALA A 31 -8.32 0.77 -2.73
CA ALA A 31 -8.74 2.13 -2.36
C ALA A 31 -9.90 2.60 -3.24
N LYS A 32 -9.78 2.47 -4.56
CA LYS A 32 -10.81 2.91 -5.50
C LYS A 32 -12.15 2.20 -5.25
N TRP A 33 -12.13 0.87 -5.22
CA TRP A 33 -13.37 0.11 -5.08
C TRP A 33 -13.93 0.15 -3.66
N GLY A 34 -13.06 0.24 -2.64
CA GLY A 34 -13.46 0.48 -1.26
C GLY A 34 -14.17 1.82 -1.10
N THR A 35 -13.62 2.90 -1.65
CA THR A 35 -14.26 4.22 -1.63
C THR A 35 -15.59 4.23 -2.35
N VAL A 36 -15.69 3.60 -3.54
CA VAL A 36 -16.96 3.46 -4.25
C VAL A 36 -17.98 2.68 -3.42
N GLY A 37 -17.56 1.59 -2.78
CA GLY A 37 -18.42 0.79 -1.90
C GLY A 37 -18.98 1.61 -0.74
N VAL A 38 -18.15 2.41 -0.07
CA VAL A 38 -18.59 3.30 1.03
C VAL A 38 -19.54 4.38 0.51
N ALA A 39 -19.28 4.97 -0.65
CA ALA A 39 -20.17 5.97 -1.25
C ALA A 39 -21.55 5.38 -1.57
N VAL A 40 -21.60 4.17 -2.15
CA VAL A 40 -22.85 3.44 -2.40
C VAL A 40 -23.57 3.13 -1.09
N LEU A 41 -22.86 2.65 -0.07
CA LEU A 41 -23.43 2.40 1.25
C LEU A 41 -24.12 3.65 1.80
N MET A 42 -23.46 4.81 1.75
CA MET A 42 -24.02 6.07 2.23
C MET A 42 -25.30 6.47 1.48
N VAL A 43 -25.34 6.28 0.15
CA VAL A 43 -26.53 6.55 -0.66
C VAL A 43 -27.68 5.60 -0.29
N LEU A 44 -27.40 4.31 -0.12
CA LEU A 44 -28.42 3.35 0.31
C LEU A 44 -28.93 3.69 1.71
N MET A 45 -28.03 4.07 2.62
CA MET A 45 -28.43 4.50 3.96
C MET A 45 -29.37 5.71 3.91
N TRP A 46 -29.07 6.70 3.06
CA TRP A 46 -29.95 7.85 2.85
C TRP A 46 -31.34 7.45 2.36
N ILE A 47 -31.45 6.48 1.45
CA ILE A 47 -32.73 6.05 0.86
C ILE A 47 -33.56 5.20 1.84
N PHE A 48 -32.92 4.35 2.64
CA PHE A 48 -33.62 3.34 3.43
C PHE A 48 -33.75 3.66 4.93
N LEU A 49 -32.94 4.58 5.47
CA LEU A 49 -32.95 4.92 6.91
C LEU A 49 -33.47 6.34 7.20
N LEU A 50 -33.67 7.17 6.17
CA LEU A 50 -34.33 8.48 6.28
C LEU A 50 -35.82 8.35 5.94
#